data_AF-A0A936W3S7-F1
#
_entry.id   AF-A0A936W3S7-F1
#
_cell.length_a   1.000
_cell.length_b   1.000
_cell.length_c   1.000
_cell.angle_alpha   90.00
_cell.angle_beta   90.00
_cell.angle_gamma   90.00
#
_symmetry.space_group_name_H-M   'P 1'
#
loop_
_entity.id
_entity.type
_entity.pdbx_description
1 polymer ?
#
loop_
_entity_poly.entity_id
_entity_poly.type
_entity_poly.pdbx_seq_one_letter_code
_entity_poly.pdbx_strand_id
1 'polypeptide(L)'
;MKTMILCLSSFFLTLTTISAQTTATWIGGTPGKPSDWNTPYNWREGRVPDENAQVIIPSDRQYYPVIISDVPDIDALMIAGGARLKLESGASLSILGQSGRLEVLTVLGLIVNEGKLNAEITGTAQAGMSGKIVGAGICIFPDSSFNDDVAQK
;
A
#
# COMPACT_ATOMS: atom_id res chain seq x y z
N MET A 1 44.20 -32.48 35.80
CA MET A 1 42.79 -32.73 35.41
C MET A 1 41.96 -31.52 35.79
N LYS A 2 41.01 -31.11 34.95
CA LYS A 2 40.10 -29.95 35.05
C LYS A 2 40.67 -28.67 34.41
N THR A 3 40.07 -28.04 33.41
CA THR A 3 38.90 -28.38 32.58
C THR A 3 39.08 -27.52 31.34
N MET A 4 39.21 -28.15 30.18
CA MET A 4 39.18 -27.49 28.89
C MET A 4 37.74 -27.02 28.68
N ILE A 5 37.46 -25.74 28.95
CA ILE A 5 36.17 -25.13 28.60
C ILE A 5 36.21 -24.89 27.10
N LEU A 6 35.60 -25.81 26.34
CA LEU A 6 35.12 -25.53 25.00
C LEU A 6 34.21 -24.30 25.13
N CYS A 7 34.59 -23.18 24.53
CA CYS A 7 33.66 -22.10 24.22
C CYS A 7 32.69 -22.62 23.15
N LEU A 8 31.71 -23.40 23.59
CA LEU A 8 30.61 -23.88 22.78
C LEU A 8 29.76 -22.67 22.42
N SER A 9 29.93 -22.23 21.18
CA SER A 9 28.92 -21.60 20.33
C SER A 9 27.74 -20.96 21.07
N SER A 10 27.83 -19.67 21.31
CA SER A 10 26.62 -18.84 21.34
C SER A 10 26.88 -17.63 20.47
N PHE A 11 26.99 -17.90 19.17
CA PHE A 11 26.69 -16.87 18.18
C PHE A 11 25.17 -16.72 18.23
N PHE A 12 24.70 -15.80 19.08
CA PHE A 12 23.32 -15.32 19.01
C PHE A 12 23.23 -14.60 17.66
N LEU A 13 22.88 -15.36 16.63
CA LEU A 13 22.56 -14.84 15.32
C LEU A 13 21.28 -14.03 15.53
N THR A 14 21.44 -12.72 15.72
CA THR A 14 20.29 -11.83 15.67
C THR A 14 19.69 -12.01 14.28
N LEU A 15 18.49 -12.57 14.22
CA LEU A 15 17.69 -12.58 13.01
C LEU A 15 17.36 -11.12 12.73
N THR A 16 18.24 -10.44 12.02
CA THR A 16 17.87 -9.19 11.38
C THR A 16 16.92 -9.59 10.26
N THR A 17 15.65 -9.23 10.42
CA THR A 17 14.73 -9.27 9.31
C THR A 17 15.22 -8.25 8.30
N ILE A 18 16.07 -8.67 7.34
CA ILE A 18 16.28 -7.92 6.11
C ILE A 18 14.92 -7.87 5.46
N SER A 19 14.24 -6.74 5.60
CA SER A 19 12.93 -6.62 5.05
C SER A 19 13.09 -6.19 3.59
N ALA A 20 12.61 -7.03 2.69
CA ALA A 20 12.86 -6.95 1.25
C ALA A 20 11.92 -5.95 0.55
N GLN A 21 11.46 -4.90 1.26
CA GLN A 21 10.45 -4.01 0.70
C GLN A 21 10.94 -3.33 -0.55
N THR A 22 10.01 -3.20 -1.47
CA THR A 22 10.27 -2.62 -2.76
C THR A 22 9.33 -1.45 -2.99
N THR A 23 9.81 -0.41 -3.66
CA THR A 23 8.92 0.66 -4.14
C THR A 23 8.27 0.20 -5.43
N ALA A 24 6.99 0.55 -5.60
CA ALA A 24 6.27 0.41 -6.86
C ALA A 24 5.65 1.75 -7.24
N THR A 25 6.20 2.39 -8.28
CA THR A 25 5.80 3.73 -8.71
C THR A 25 4.95 3.64 -9.97
N TRP A 26 3.74 4.17 -9.93
CA TRP A 26 2.86 4.18 -11.09
C TRP A 26 3.36 5.17 -12.15
N ILE A 27 3.46 4.70 -13.40
CA ILE A 27 3.74 5.51 -14.58
C ILE A 27 2.57 5.52 -15.57
N GLY A 28 1.79 4.43 -15.62
CA GLY A 28 0.68 4.26 -16.56
C GLY A 28 1.11 4.28 -18.04
N GLY A 29 0.12 4.29 -18.93
CA GLY A 29 0.35 4.60 -20.35
C GLY A 29 0.77 3.43 -21.24
N THR A 30 0.76 2.17 -20.76
CA THR A 30 0.97 1.00 -21.63
C THR A 30 -0.10 0.96 -22.73
N PRO A 31 0.28 0.87 -24.03
CA PRO A 31 -0.68 0.83 -25.13
C PRO A 31 -1.73 -0.29 -24.97
N GLY A 32 -3.00 0.06 -25.14
CA GLY A 32 -4.14 -0.85 -24.97
C GLY A 32 -4.56 -1.13 -23.52
N LYS A 33 -3.71 -0.82 -22.53
CA LYS A 33 -3.99 -1.00 -21.10
C LYS A 33 -3.42 0.13 -20.22
N PRO A 34 -3.64 1.41 -20.54
CA PRO A 34 -2.87 2.50 -19.96
C PRO A 34 -3.17 2.78 -18.49
N SER A 35 -4.32 2.32 -18.00
CA SER A 35 -4.80 2.48 -16.62
C SER A 35 -4.82 1.17 -15.82
N ASP A 36 -4.49 0.04 -16.43
CA ASP A 36 -4.64 -1.27 -15.81
C ASP A 36 -3.57 -1.50 -14.72
N TRP A 37 -4.01 -1.63 -13.46
CA TRP A 37 -3.14 -1.92 -12.31
C TRP A 37 -2.28 -3.17 -12.55
N ASN A 38 -2.84 -4.20 -13.18
CA ASN A 38 -2.20 -5.50 -13.35
C ASN A 38 -1.22 -5.56 -14.55
N THR A 39 -0.99 -4.43 -15.22
CA THR A 39 -0.03 -4.36 -16.33
C THR A 39 1.37 -3.97 -15.78
N PRO A 40 2.38 -4.87 -15.82
CA PRO A 40 3.71 -4.60 -15.24
C PRO A 40 4.39 -3.34 -15.78
N TYR A 41 4.19 -3.04 -17.06
CA TYR A 41 4.77 -1.86 -17.73
C TYR A 41 4.10 -0.53 -17.35
N ASN A 42 2.98 -0.55 -16.61
CA ASN A 42 2.45 0.65 -15.98
C ASN A 42 3.16 1.00 -14.66
N TRP A 43 4.09 0.16 -14.22
CA TRP A 43 4.92 0.38 -13.03
C TRP A 43 6.36 0.63 -13.43
N ARG A 44 6.99 1.64 -12.84
CA ARG A 44 8.36 2.03 -13.16
C ARG A 44 9.35 0.89 -12.97
N GLU A 45 9.10 0.04 -11.98
CA GLU A 45 9.95 -1.09 -11.60
C GLU A 45 9.64 -2.37 -12.40
N GLY A 46 8.73 -2.29 -13.39
CA GLY A 46 8.47 -3.36 -14.36
C GLY A 46 7.77 -4.59 -13.77
N ARG A 47 7.13 -4.46 -12.60
CA ARG A 47 6.36 -5.52 -11.93
C ARG A 47 5.11 -4.94 -11.27
N VAL A 48 4.08 -5.78 -11.14
CA VAL A 48 2.89 -5.46 -10.35
C VAL A 48 3.28 -5.46 -8.86
N PRO A 49 2.77 -4.52 -8.05
CA PRO A 49 2.98 -4.51 -6.60
C PRO A 49 2.52 -5.81 -5.93
N ASP A 50 3.22 -6.21 -4.88
CA ASP A 50 2.92 -7.35 -4.02
C ASP A 50 2.90 -6.90 -2.55
N GLU A 51 2.76 -7.84 -1.62
CA GLU A 51 2.59 -7.56 -0.18
C GLU A 51 3.78 -6.81 0.45
N ASN A 52 4.93 -6.77 -0.23
CA ASN A 52 6.13 -6.07 0.21
C ASN A 52 6.27 -4.71 -0.47
N ALA A 53 5.32 -4.32 -1.32
CA ALA A 53 5.41 -3.14 -2.17
C ALA A 53 4.83 -1.89 -1.50
N GLN A 54 5.63 -0.83 -1.51
CA GLN A 54 5.20 0.53 -1.18
C GLN A 54 4.76 1.23 -2.46
N VAL A 55 3.45 1.40 -2.61
CA VAL A 55 2.84 1.93 -3.82
C VAL A 55 2.79 3.45 -3.78
N ILE A 56 3.26 4.08 -4.86
CA ILE A 56 3.22 5.53 -5.05
C ILE A 56 2.50 5.86 -6.34
N ILE A 57 1.40 6.63 -6.24
CA ILE A 57 0.67 7.18 -7.39
C ILE A 57 0.93 8.69 -7.46
N PRO A 58 1.81 9.16 -8.38
CA PRO A 58 2.20 10.58 -8.47
C PRO A 58 1.16 11.43 -9.21
N SER A 59 1.22 12.75 -9.05
CA SER A 59 0.21 13.71 -9.53
C SER A 59 0.35 14.14 -10.99
N ASP A 60 1.41 13.72 -11.68
CA ASP A 60 1.79 14.17 -13.01
C ASP A 60 1.62 13.07 -14.08
N ARG A 61 0.59 12.23 -13.92
CA ARG A 61 0.33 11.09 -14.80
C ARG A 61 -0.86 11.37 -15.71
N GLN A 62 -0.71 11.07 -16.99
CA GLN A 62 -1.81 11.16 -17.96
C GLN A 62 -2.89 10.09 -17.70
N TYR A 63 -2.46 8.91 -17.27
CA TYR A 63 -3.33 7.77 -16.99
C TYR A 63 -3.14 7.34 -15.55
N TYR A 64 -4.25 7.32 -14.81
CA TYR A 64 -4.28 6.89 -13.41
C TYR A 64 -4.72 5.43 -13.31
N PRO A 65 -4.31 4.73 -12.24
CA PRO A 65 -4.65 3.33 -12.04
C PRO A 65 -6.15 3.12 -11.86
N VAL A 66 -6.62 2.03 -12.46
CA VAL A 66 -7.94 1.44 -12.26
C VAL A 66 -7.73 -0.02 -11.91
N ILE A 67 -8.33 -0.43 -10.79
CA ILE A 67 -8.37 -1.82 -10.33
C ILE A 67 -9.76 -2.35 -10.69
N ILE A 68 -9.82 -3.36 -11.56
CA ILE A 68 -11.07 -3.93 -12.08
C ILE A 68 -11.42 -5.30 -11.46
N SER A 69 -10.48 -5.89 -10.74
CA SER A 69 -10.60 -7.18 -10.06
C SER A 69 -9.68 -7.19 -8.84
N ASP A 70 -9.77 -8.20 -8.00
CA ASP A 70 -8.84 -8.38 -6.89
C ASP A 70 -7.38 -8.33 -7.36
N VAL A 71 -6.55 -7.65 -6.58
CA VAL A 71 -5.10 -7.52 -6.78
C VAL A 71 -4.37 -8.04 -5.54
N PRO A 72 -3.08 -8.38 -5.65
CA PRO A 72 -2.27 -8.70 -4.48
C PRO A 72 -2.35 -7.59 -3.43
N ASP A 73 -2.27 -8.00 -2.17
CA ASP A 73 -2.13 -7.05 -1.07
C ASP A 73 -0.86 -6.23 -1.24
N ILE A 74 -0.81 -5.05 -0.63
CA ILE A 74 0.37 -4.17 -0.65
C ILE A 74 0.75 -3.74 0.75
N ASP A 75 1.99 -3.28 0.93
CA ASP A 75 2.46 -2.82 2.24
C ASP A 75 1.89 -1.44 2.58
N ALA A 76 1.97 -0.49 1.64
CA ALA A 76 1.54 0.88 1.84
C ALA A 76 1.07 1.53 0.54
N LEU A 77 0.19 2.54 0.65
CA LEU A 77 -0.32 3.31 -0.48
C LEU A 77 -0.23 4.81 -0.24
N MET A 78 0.47 5.52 -1.13
CA MET A 78 0.43 6.98 -1.21
C MET A 78 -0.21 7.44 -2.52
N ILE A 79 -1.28 8.24 -2.41
CA ILE A 79 -1.93 8.94 -3.52
C ILE A 79 -1.59 10.43 -3.41
N ALA A 80 -0.75 10.94 -4.30
CA ALA A 80 -0.34 12.35 -4.31
C ALA A 80 -1.52 13.30 -4.62
N GLY A 81 -1.40 14.58 -4.23
CA GLY A 81 -2.42 15.59 -4.51
C GLY A 81 -2.64 15.78 -6.01
N GLY A 82 -3.88 15.69 -6.47
CA GLY A 82 -4.21 15.70 -7.91
C GLY A 82 -4.12 14.32 -8.59
N ALA A 83 -3.57 13.30 -7.91
CA ALA A 83 -3.61 11.92 -8.38
C ALA A 83 -4.95 11.25 -8.08
N ARG A 84 -5.22 10.14 -8.79
CA ARG A 84 -6.43 9.33 -8.65
C ARG A 84 -6.11 7.85 -8.58
N LEU A 85 -6.90 7.10 -7.82
CA LEU A 85 -7.05 5.65 -7.92
C LEU A 85 -8.54 5.31 -8.01
N LYS A 86 -8.92 4.39 -8.90
CA LYS A 86 -10.29 3.86 -8.98
C LYS A 86 -10.30 2.36 -8.67
N LEU A 87 -11.20 1.92 -7.80
CA LEU A 87 -11.59 0.53 -7.63
C LEU A 87 -12.97 0.37 -8.24
N GLU A 88 -13.13 -0.53 -9.21
CA GLU A 88 -14.44 -0.85 -9.77
C GLU A 88 -15.23 -1.82 -8.88
N SER A 89 -16.52 -1.97 -9.17
CA SER A 89 -17.35 -2.97 -8.52
C SER A 89 -16.77 -4.37 -8.75
N GLY A 90 -16.49 -5.08 -7.66
CA GLY A 90 -15.85 -6.40 -7.69
C GLY A 90 -14.32 -6.39 -7.59
N ALA A 91 -13.70 -5.21 -7.46
CA ALA A 91 -12.29 -5.08 -7.11
C ALA A 91 -12.08 -5.05 -5.59
N SER A 92 -10.99 -5.66 -5.13
CA SER A 92 -10.49 -5.53 -3.75
C SER A 92 -9.01 -5.13 -3.74
N LEU A 93 -8.67 -4.21 -2.83
CA LEU A 93 -7.30 -3.87 -2.47
C LEU A 93 -7.17 -3.89 -0.94
N SER A 94 -6.21 -4.67 -0.43
CA SER A 94 -5.82 -4.63 0.98
C SER A 94 -4.44 -4.01 1.15
N ILE A 95 -4.28 -3.23 2.22
CA ILE A 95 -3.04 -2.56 2.58
C ILE A 95 -2.65 -3.03 3.98
N LEU A 96 -1.49 -3.68 4.11
CA LEU A 96 -1.12 -4.44 5.31
C LEU A 96 -0.39 -3.61 6.36
N GLY A 97 0.35 -2.57 5.96
CA GLY A 97 1.05 -1.67 6.87
C GLY A 97 2.20 -2.30 7.68
N GLN A 98 2.84 -3.35 7.17
CA GLN A 98 3.77 -4.18 7.95
C GLN A 98 5.17 -3.57 8.09
N SER A 99 5.60 -2.71 7.17
CA SER A 99 6.98 -2.19 7.15
C SER A 99 7.23 -0.95 8.00
N GLY A 100 6.21 -0.13 8.25
CA GLY A 100 6.32 1.16 8.97
C GLY A 100 7.18 2.24 8.28
N ARG A 101 7.62 2.04 7.03
CA ARG A 101 8.44 3.04 6.29
C ARG A 101 7.63 4.17 5.68
N LEU A 102 6.37 3.90 5.35
CA LEU A 102 5.36 4.88 5.02
C LEU A 102 4.22 4.74 6.03
N GLU A 103 3.40 5.79 6.13
CA GLU A 103 2.04 5.63 6.62
C GLU A 103 1.33 4.58 5.76
N VAL A 104 0.49 3.75 6.40
CA VAL A 104 -0.17 2.62 5.75
C VAL A 104 -0.98 3.13 4.55
N LEU A 105 -1.71 4.21 4.76
CA LEU A 105 -2.50 4.86 3.73
C LEU A 105 -2.35 6.37 3.83
N THR A 106 -1.71 6.98 2.84
CA THR A 106 -1.66 8.44 2.68
C THR A 106 -2.48 8.85 1.46
N VAL A 107 -3.58 9.57 1.68
CA VAL A 107 -4.45 10.08 0.61
C VAL A 107 -4.39 11.60 0.61
N LEU A 108 -3.70 12.16 -0.38
CA LEU A 108 -3.71 13.60 -0.70
C LEU A 108 -4.54 13.88 -1.95
N GLY A 109 -4.73 12.88 -2.82
CA GLY A 109 -5.55 12.93 -4.03
C GLY A 109 -6.97 12.38 -3.84
N LEU A 110 -7.43 11.61 -4.82
CA LEU A 110 -8.78 11.03 -4.84
C LEU A 110 -8.73 9.49 -4.99
N ILE A 111 -9.41 8.78 -4.10
CA ILE A 111 -9.80 7.38 -4.32
C ILE A 111 -11.29 7.34 -4.65
N VAL A 112 -11.64 6.73 -5.78
CA VAL A 112 -13.03 6.38 -6.13
C VAL A 112 -13.19 4.88 -5.89
N ASN A 113 -13.85 4.50 -4.81
CA ASN A 113 -14.03 3.12 -4.40
C ASN A 113 -15.48 2.66 -4.65
N GLU A 114 -15.68 1.82 -5.66
CA GLU A 114 -16.93 1.08 -5.88
C GLU A 114 -16.79 -0.40 -5.49
N GLY A 115 -15.62 -0.80 -5.00
CA GLY A 115 -15.28 -2.17 -4.61
C GLY A 115 -15.02 -2.27 -3.11
N LYS A 116 -13.91 -2.90 -2.73
CA LYS A 116 -13.48 -3.04 -1.33
C LYS A 116 -12.08 -2.46 -1.15
N LEU A 117 -11.96 -1.51 -0.22
CA LEU A 117 -10.68 -1.00 0.25
C LEU A 117 -10.51 -1.40 1.72
N ASN A 118 -9.46 -2.14 2.02
CA ASN A 118 -9.08 -2.51 3.39
C ASN A 118 -7.70 -1.91 3.70
N ALA A 119 -7.55 -1.25 4.85
CA ALA A 119 -6.24 -0.87 5.35
C ALA A 119 -6.08 -1.34 6.80
N GLU A 120 -5.11 -2.22 7.02
CA GLU A 120 -4.76 -2.77 8.33
C GLU A 120 -3.87 -1.79 9.07
N ILE A 121 -4.51 -0.85 9.76
CA ILE A 121 -3.83 0.13 10.60
C ILE A 121 -3.65 -0.51 11.97
N THR A 122 -2.53 -1.22 12.16
CA THR A 122 -2.22 -1.88 13.44
C THR A 122 -1.13 -1.13 14.21
N GLY A 123 -1.26 -1.06 15.54
CA GLY A 123 -0.24 -0.48 16.42
C GLY A 123 -0.03 1.03 16.23
N THR A 124 1.20 1.46 15.91
CA THR A 124 1.57 2.87 15.67
C THR A 124 1.40 3.31 14.22
N ALA A 125 0.88 2.43 13.34
CA ALA A 125 0.53 2.77 11.98
C ALA A 125 -0.42 3.97 11.94
N GLN A 126 -0.19 4.91 11.03
CA GLN A 126 -1.07 6.07 10.81
C GLN A 126 -1.59 6.07 9.38
N ALA A 127 -2.76 6.68 9.20
CA ALA A 127 -3.27 7.09 7.90
C ALA A 127 -3.29 8.61 7.83
N GLY A 128 -2.66 9.18 6.81
CA GLY A 128 -2.69 10.62 6.53
C GLY A 128 -3.73 10.92 5.46
N MET A 129 -4.81 11.61 5.81
CA MET A 129 -5.89 11.92 4.87
C MET A 129 -6.15 13.42 4.78
N SER A 130 -5.67 14.03 3.70
CA SER A 130 -6.03 15.40 3.29
C SER A 130 -6.81 15.44 1.97
N GLY A 131 -6.85 14.31 1.26
CA GLY A 131 -7.60 14.07 0.04
C GLY A 131 -8.99 13.50 0.32
N LYS A 132 -9.56 12.80 -0.65
CA LYS A 132 -10.91 12.22 -0.55
C LYS A 132 -10.94 10.75 -0.93
N ILE A 133 -11.75 10.00 -0.19
CA ILE A 133 -12.24 8.67 -0.60
C ILE A 133 -13.74 8.84 -0.82
N VAL A 134 -14.23 8.48 -2.01
CA VAL A 134 -15.64 8.57 -2.41
C VAL A 134 -16.08 7.28 -3.08
N GLY A 135 -17.38 7.10 -3.25
CA GLY A 135 -17.98 5.94 -3.93
C GLY A 135 -18.86 5.11 -2.99
N ALA A 136 -19.54 4.10 -3.54
CA ALA A 136 -20.46 3.25 -2.78
C ALA A 136 -19.81 1.95 -2.26
N GLY A 137 -18.51 1.77 -2.51
CA GLY A 137 -17.75 0.62 -2.08
C GLY A 137 -17.53 0.56 -0.56
N ILE A 138 -17.11 -0.61 -0.09
CA ILE A 138 -16.84 -0.85 1.32
C ILE A 138 -15.43 -0.34 1.65
N CYS A 139 -15.31 0.45 2.70
CA CYS A 139 -14.03 0.82 3.30
C CYS A 139 -13.93 0.18 4.69
N ILE A 140 -12.83 -0.54 4.96
CA ILE A 140 -12.57 -1.17 6.25
C ILE A 140 -11.29 -0.59 6.83
N PHE A 141 -11.44 0.09 7.96
CA PHE A 141 -10.36 0.68 8.74
C PHE A 141 -10.56 0.27 10.20
N PRO A 142 -9.75 -0.66 10.76
CA PRO A 142 -9.85 -1.07 12.15
C PRO A 142 -9.31 0.06 13.04
N ASP A 143 -10.20 0.83 13.69
CA ASP A 143 -9.87 2.11 14.30
C ASP A 143 -9.19 2.03 15.70
N SER A 144 -8.28 2.99 15.96
CA SER A 144 -8.43 3.92 17.10
C SER A 144 -7.84 5.34 16.84
N SER A 145 -7.60 5.78 15.60
CA SER A 145 -7.06 7.10 15.27
C SER A 145 -7.83 7.88 14.20
N PHE A 146 -8.96 7.38 13.69
CA PHE A 146 -9.87 8.20 12.87
C PHE A 146 -10.67 9.11 13.80
N ASN A 147 -10.07 10.23 14.17
CA ASN A 147 -10.81 11.29 14.85
C ASN A 147 -11.96 11.75 13.95
N ASP A 148 -13.17 11.73 14.51
CA ASP A 148 -14.47 12.05 13.92
C ASP A 148 -14.58 13.46 13.31
N ASP A 149 -13.91 13.74 12.18
CA ASP A 149 -14.04 15.04 11.49
C ASP A 149 -14.63 14.96 10.06
N VAL A 150 -15.05 13.78 9.58
CA VAL A 150 -15.61 13.63 8.21
C VAL A 150 -17.06 13.12 8.18
N ALA A 151 -17.74 13.10 9.32
CA ALA A 151 -19.19 12.96 9.34
C ALA A 151 -19.80 14.21 9.99
N GLN A 152 -20.27 15.14 9.15
CA GLN A 152 -21.35 16.14 9.37
C GLN A 152 -20.98 17.52 8.79
N LYS A 153 -21.13 17.69 7.47
CA LYS A 153 -21.80 18.88 6.91
C LYS A 153 -22.30 18.64 5.49
#